data_AF-A0A1W1BQ33-F1
#
_entry.id   AF-A0A1W1BQ33-F1
#
_cell.length_a   1.000
_cell.length_b   1.000
_cell.length_c   1.000
_cell.angle_alpha   90.00
_cell.angle_beta   90.00
_cell.angle_gamma   90.00
#
_symmetry.space_group_name_H-M   'P 1'
#
loop_
_entity.id
_entity.type
_entity.pdbx_description
1 polymer ?
#
loop_
_entity_poly.entity_id
_entity_poly.type
_entity_poly.pdbx_seq_one_letter_code
_entity_poly.pdbx_strand_id
1 'polypeptide(L)' 'MMSNACFVTQTATKEILLRVTNVCGECYNDINEGDTIHYDMQNYRYLCDCCKEKLCSQMNEECEIVREEDVGLFC' A
#
# COMPACT_ATOMS: atom_id res chain seq x y z
N MET A 1 14.81 -10.82 3.09
CA MET A 1 14.51 -9.43 2.70
C MET A 1 13.62 -9.45 1.46
N MET A 2 12.30 -9.50 1.62
CA MET A 2 11.38 -9.20 0.53
C MET A 2 10.89 -7.77 0.74
N SER A 3 11.60 -6.81 0.17
CA SER A 3 11.07 -5.47 -0.07
C SER A 3 10.03 -5.57 -1.19
N ASN A 4 8.89 -6.20 -0.91
CA ASN A 4 7.72 -6.13 -1.78
C ASN A 4 7.19 -4.71 -1.63
N ALA A 5 7.52 -3.83 -2.59
CA ALA A 5 6.85 -2.56 -2.72
C ALA A 5 5.36 -2.83 -2.97
N CYS A 6 4.56 -2.89 -1.90
CA CYS A 6 3.14 -3.25 -1.98
C CYS A 6 2.33 -2.20 -2.74
N PHE A 7 2.87 -0.99 -2.84
CA PHE A 7 2.23 0.15 -3.46
C PHE A 7 3.17 0.82 -4.46
N VAL A 8 2.66 1.16 -5.63
CA VAL A 8 3.33 2.03 -6.61
C VAL A 8 2.71 3.42 -6.56
N THR A 9 3.52 4.41 -6.21
CA THR A 9 3.06 5.82 -6.12
C THR A 9 3.18 6.51 -7.47
N GLN A 10 2.13 7.22 -7.86
CA GLN A 10 2.09 8.02 -9.07
C GLN A 10 1.12 9.19 -8.94
N THR A 11 1.22 10.16 -9.83
CA THR A 11 0.23 11.23 -9.97
C THR A 11 -0.97 10.73 -10.78
N ALA A 12 -2.18 11.06 -10.34
CA ALA A 12 -3.40 10.82 -11.07
C ALA A 12 -3.43 11.67 -12.35
N THR A 13 -3.32 11.02 -13.50
CA THR A 13 -3.47 11.66 -14.80
C THR A 13 -4.90 11.53 -15.30
N LYS A 14 -5.33 12.42 -16.19
CA LYS A 14 -6.63 12.31 -16.86
C LYS A 14 -6.87 10.95 -17.52
N GLU A 15 -5.82 10.32 -18.04
CA GLU A 15 -5.93 8.99 -18.65
C GLU A 15 -6.32 7.92 -17.65
N ILE A 16 -5.73 7.93 -16.44
CA ILE A 16 -6.08 7.01 -15.36
C ILE A 16 -7.52 7.22 -14.92
N LEU A 17 -7.93 8.47 -14.72
CA LEU A 17 -9.26 8.81 -14.23
C LEU A 17 -10.37 8.42 -15.21
N LEU A 18 -10.11 8.55 -16.51
CA LEU A 18 -11.09 8.23 -17.56
C LEU A 18 -11.12 6.76 -17.95
N ARG A 19 -9.98 6.05 -17.86
CA ARG A 19 -9.86 4.67 -18.37
C ARG A 19 -9.80 3.62 -17.29
N VAL A 20 -9.52 4.00 -16.05
CA VAL A 20 -9.28 3.05 -14.96
C VAL A 20 -10.21 3.30 -13.78
N THR A 21 -10.06 4.42 -13.07
CA THR A 21 -10.93 4.78 -11.95
C THR A 21 -10.75 6.24 -11.56
N ASN A 22 -11.84 6.88 -11.13
CA ASN A 22 -11.85 8.21 -10.53
C ASN A 22 -12.18 8.19 -9.03
N VAL A 23 -12.16 7.02 -8.40
CA VAL A 23 -12.42 6.87 -6.96
C VAL A 23 -11.41 5.91 -6.31
N CYS A 24 -11.17 6.11 -5.02
CA CYS A 24 -10.37 5.22 -4.20
C CYS A 24 -11.05 3.85 -4.06
N GLY A 25 -10.32 2.76 -4.32
CA GLY A 25 -10.83 1.39 -4.23
C GLY A 25 -11.03 0.84 -2.80
N GLU A 26 -10.81 1.66 -1.77
CA GLU A 26 -11.05 1.30 -0.35
C GLU A 26 -12.16 2.15 0.27
N CYS A 27 -12.05 3.48 0.19
CA CYS A 27 -13.01 4.39 0.82
C CYS A 27 -14.04 5.01 -0.14
N TYR A 28 -13.91 4.80 -1.44
CA TYR A 28 -14.75 5.39 -2.49
C TYR A 28 -14.76 6.92 -2.57
N ASN A 29 -13.84 7.60 -1.89
CA ASN A 29 -13.64 9.03 -2.10
C ASN A 29 -13.12 9.31 -3.50
N ASP A 30 -13.49 10.48 -4.04
CA ASP A 30 -13.05 10.94 -5.35
C ASP A 30 -11.53 11.10 -5.42
N ILE A 31 -10.98 10.75 -6.58
CA ILE A 31 -9.60 11.02 -6.99
C ILE A 31 -9.66 12.04 -8.11
N ASN A 32 -8.93 13.14 -7.95
CA ASN A 32 -8.85 14.23 -8.90
C ASN A 32 -7.52 14.21 -9.66
N GLU A 33 -7.52 14.87 -10.82
CA GLU A 33 -6.30 14.99 -11.61
C GLU A 33 -5.25 15.80 -10.83
N GLY A 34 -4.02 15.29 -10.76
CA GLY A 34 -2.95 15.87 -9.96
C GLY A 34 -2.82 15.28 -8.54
N ASP A 35 -3.81 14.50 -8.07
CA ASP A 35 -3.70 13.84 -6.77
C ASP A 35 -2.56 12.80 -6.76
N THR A 36 -1.96 12.59 -5.59
CA THR A 36 -1.05 11.45 -5.38
C THR A 36 -1.91 10.22 -5.11
N ILE A 37 -1.66 9.16 -5.88
CA ILE A 37 -2.38 7.89 -5.77
C ILE A 37 -1.40 6.72 -5.68
N HIS A 38 -1.87 5.65 -5.07
CA HIS A 38 -1.09 4.45 -4.82
C HIS A 38 -1.77 3.24 -5.43
N TYR A 39 -1.11 2.60 -6.39
CA TYR A 39 -1.56 1.33 -6.93
C TYR A 39 -1.16 0.20 -5.99
N ASP A 40 -2.15 -0.40 -5.34
CA ASP A 40 -2.03 -1.62 -4.54
C ASP A 40 -1.81 -2.82 -5.47
N MET A 41 -0.59 -3.35 -5.47
CA MET A 41 -0.20 -4.47 -6.32
C MET A 41 -0.79 -5.81 -5.87
N GLN A 42 -1.28 -5.90 -4.63
CA GLN A 42 -1.86 -7.13 -4.07
C GLN A 42 -3.34 -7.25 -4.43
N ASN A 43 -4.08 -6.14 -4.33
CA ASN A 43 -5.52 -6.10 -4.58
C ASN A 43 -5.90 -5.46 -5.93
N TYR A 44 -4.91 -5.06 -6.73
CA TYR A 44 -5.08 -4.49 -8.07
C TYR A 44 -6.02 -3.27 -8.11
N ARG A 45 -5.84 -2.35 -7.16
CA ARG A 45 -6.70 -1.16 -6.99
C ARG A 45 -5.90 0.11 -6.72
N TYR A 46 -6.46 1.26 -7.09
CA TYR A 46 -5.88 2.56 -6.74
C TYR A 46 -6.42 3.06 -5.40
N LEU A 47 -5.54 3.61 -4.58
CA LEU A 47 -5.83 4.11 -3.24
C LEU A 47 -5.38 5.57 -3.09
N CYS A 48 -6.10 6.33 -2.28
CA CYS A 48 -5.62 7.62 -1.78
C CYS A 48 -4.56 7.42 -0.67
N ASP A 49 -3.78 8.46 -0.38
CA ASP A 49 -2.75 8.46 0.68
C ASP A 49 -3.25 7.92 2.01
N CYS A 50 -4.42 8.40 2.48
CA CYS A 50 -4.99 7.99 3.77
C CYS A 50 -5.26 6.47 3.84
N CYS A 51 -5.78 5.88 2.76
CA CYS A 51 -6.05 4.44 2.72
C CYS A 51 -4.76 3.63 2.62
N LYS A 52 -3.77 4.09 1.83
CA LYS A 52 -2.45 3.46 1.77
C LYS A 52 -1.79 3.45 3.15
N GLU A 53 -1.79 4.57 3.86
CA GLU A 53 -1.17 4.67 5.20
C GLU A 53 -1.86 3.76 6.21
N LYS A 54 -3.18 3.74 6.23
CA LYS A 54 -3.95 2.85 7.10
C LYS A 54 -3.60 1.38 6.86
N LEU A 55 -3.54 0.95 5.60
CA LEU A 55 -3.19 -0.42 5.24
C LEU A 55 -1.73 -0.75 5.58
N CYS A 56 -0.79 0.19 5.36
CA CYS A 56 0.60 0.02 5.80
C CYS A 56 0.73 -0.16 7.31
N SER A 57 -0.03 0.61 8.10
CA SER A 57 -0.04 0.48 9.57
C SER A 57 -0.55 -0.90 10.00
N GLN A 58 -1.64 -1.39 9.40
CA GLN A 58 -2.19 -2.71 9.69
C GLN A 58 -1.22 -3.84 9.35
N MET A 59 -0.55 -3.76 8.19
CA MET A 59 0.49 -4.74 7.82
C MET A 59 1.67 -4.76 8.80
N ASN A 60 2.08 -3.60 9.31
CA ASN A 60 3.20 -3.51 10.26
C ASN A 60 2.81 -4.04 11.65
N GLU A 61 1.54 -3.94 12.05
CA GLU A 61 1.01 -4.52 13.29
C GLU A 61 0.99 -6.05 13.24
N GLU A 62 0.78 -6.64 12.07
CA GLU A 62 0.77 -8.10 11.85
C GLU A 62 2.17 -8.71 11.65
N CYS A 63 3.23 -7.88 11.58
CA CYS A 63 4.60 -8.37 11.52
C CYS A 63 5.03 -8.92 12.90
N GLU A 64 5.04 -10.25 13.03
CA GLU A 64 5.74 -10.91 14.14
C GLU A 64 7.20 -10.46 14.18
N ILE A 65 7.58 -9.76 15.26
CA ILE A 65 8.99 -9.54 15.58
C ILE A 65 9.53 -10.89 16.02
N VAL A 66 10.06 -11.68 15.08
CA VAL A 66 10.87 -12.85 15.41
C VAL A 66 12.13 -12.33 16.10
N ARG A 67 12.11 -12.34 17.43
CA ARG A 67 13.34 -12.26 18.20
C ARG A 67 14.02 -13.60 17.97
N GLU A 68 15.19 -13.61 17.35
CA GLU A 68 16.10 -14.73 17.51
C GLU A 68 16.36 -14.84 19.02
N GLU A 69 15.59 -15.68 19.71
CA GLU A 69 15.98 -16.12 21.04
C GLU A 69 17.36 -16.73 20.88
N ASP A 70 18.30 -16.22 21.67
CA ASP A 70 19.64 -16.72 21.83
C ASP A 70 19.62 -18.24 22.03
N VAL A 71 19.62 -19.01 20.95
CA VAL A 71 20.17 -20.37 20.99
C VAL A 71 21.67 -20.18 20.87
N GLY A 72 22.25 -19.69 21.97
CA GLY A 72 23.64 -19.90 22.29
C GLY A 72 23.89 -21.41 22.20
N LEU A 73 24.37 -21.84 21.05
CA LEU A 73 24.74 -23.22 20.79
C LEU A 73 26.12 -23.45 21.43
N PHE A 74 26.19 -23.44 22.77
CA PHE A 74 27.26 -24.12 23.48
C PHE A 74 26.71 -25.45 24.00
N CYS A 75 26.96 -26.50 23.22
CA CYS A 75 27.12 -27.88 23.66
C CYS A 75 28.30 -28.48 22.88
#